data_AF-A0A7Y5SL73-F1
#
_entry.id   AF-A0A7Y5SL73-F1
#
_cell.length_a   1.000
_cell.length_b   1.000
_cell.length_c   1.000
_cell.angle_alpha   90.00
_cell.angle_beta   90.00
_cell.angle_gamma   90.00
#
_symmetry.space_group_name_H-M   'P 1'
#
loop_
_entity.id
_entity.type
_entity.pdbx_description
1 polymer ?
#
loop_
_entity_poly.entity_id
_entity_poly.type
_entity_poly.pdbx_seq_one_letter_code
_entity_poly.pdbx_strand_id
1 'polypeptide(L)'
;MVTRFRKPAGLAVLIGLGMACLVWAADPPPAGQRSVDAGQLRPQWQMGDQWIVETVSLPVQVRSAGIAQAKSQPIRWQFAVQKYEKVVSDDCYRVEIRCLEEGQQPTTVLWIDKKSQALKQMQTQIPVPGGFRTVSESYEFASGQPSPVLSPISALPVDLPLFQSGQSKGSQTFTYEANVGAAGTKAVGDLGFAYEIQQEIVEAQPDQVKGLVAEGFAKSLENKPVVEVKLKRFDRQVRQLWQPGQPWPVYSSNGTTTCRLIEVIPAEKKSQ
;
A
#
# COMPACT_ATOMS: atom_id res chain seq x y z
N MET A 1 20.39 11.80 -71.40
CA MET A 1 21.32 12.90 -71.04
C MET A 1 22.07 12.45 -69.78
N VAL A 2 23.13 11.66 -69.88
CA VAL A 2 24.53 12.02 -70.21
C VAL A 2 25.23 12.77 -69.07
N THR A 3 25.92 11.95 -68.26
CA THR A 3 27.26 12.10 -67.63
C THR A 3 27.66 13.29 -66.73
N ARG A 4 27.99 12.91 -65.49
CA ARG A 4 29.21 13.21 -64.69
C ARG A 4 30.13 14.36 -65.14
N PHE A 5 30.48 15.25 -64.20
CA PHE A 5 31.77 15.95 -64.09
C PHE A 5 32.12 16.16 -62.59
N ARG A 6 33.16 15.46 -62.09
CA ARG A 6 34.52 15.93 -61.69
C ARG A 6 34.61 16.68 -60.34
N LYS A 7 35.37 16.08 -59.40
CA LYS A 7 36.08 16.72 -58.27
C LYS A 7 37.31 17.50 -58.79
N PRO A 8 37.89 18.50 -58.08
CA PRO A 8 38.92 18.17 -57.06
C PRO A 8 39.09 19.15 -55.86
N ALA A 9 39.72 18.60 -54.82
CA ALA A 9 40.75 19.14 -53.91
C ALA A 9 40.65 20.53 -53.25
N GLY A 10 40.84 20.51 -51.92
CA GLY A 10 41.77 21.40 -51.22
C GLY A 10 41.15 22.45 -50.30
N LEU A 11 41.24 22.26 -48.98
CA LEU A 11 42.13 23.03 -48.10
C LEU A 11 41.97 22.55 -46.66
N ALA A 12 43.09 22.25 -46.01
CA ALA A 12 43.17 22.02 -44.58
C ALA A 12 43.12 23.37 -43.85
N VAL A 13 42.35 23.45 -42.77
CA VAL A 13 42.54 24.46 -41.72
C VAL A 13 42.53 23.73 -40.38
N LEU A 14 43.73 23.62 -39.80
CA LEU A 14 43.98 23.30 -38.41
C LEU A 14 43.55 24.50 -37.56
N ILE A 15 42.49 24.35 -36.76
CA ILE A 15 42.25 25.22 -35.60
C ILE A 15 42.44 24.35 -34.37
N GLY A 16 43.59 24.54 -33.73
CA GLY A 16 43.83 24.09 -32.37
C GLY A 16 43.00 24.93 -31.43
N LEU A 17 41.99 24.32 -30.83
CA LEU A 17 41.32 24.83 -29.63
C LEU A 17 41.77 23.94 -28.49
N GLY A 18 42.75 24.43 -27.73
CA GLY A 18 43.10 23.89 -26.43
C GLY A 18 41.92 24.05 -25.49
N MET A 19 41.09 23.01 -25.38
CA MET A 19 40.20 22.86 -24.25
C MET A 19 41.05 22.43 -23.06
N ALA A 20 41.36 23.39 -22.19
CA ALA A 20 41.71 23.12 -20.82
C ALA A 20 40.52 22.37 -20.19
N CYS A 21 40.63 21.05 -20.10
CA CYS A 21 39.81 20.25 -19.21
C CYS A 21 40.17 20.64 -17.78
N LEU A 22 39.60 21.74 -17.29
CA LEU A 22 39.30 21.88 -15.88
C LEU A 22 38.29 20.78 -15.57
N VAL A 23 38.83 19.60 -15.25
CA VAL A 23 38.12 18.57 -14.52
C VAL A 23 37.83 19.21 -13.17
N TRP A 24 36.72 19.93 -13.09
CA TRP A 24 36.01 20.03 -11.82
C TRP A 24 35.76 18.59 -11.42
N ALA A 25 36.51 18.14 -10.42
CA ALA A 25 36.10 17.04 -9.59
C ALA A 25 34.75 17.47 -9.01
N ALA A 26 33.68 17.15 -9.73
CA ALA A 26 32.36 17.13 -9.16
C ALA A 26 32.50 16.21 -7.95
N ASP A 27 32.22 16.75 -6.77
CA ASP A 27 32.05 15.93 -5.58
C ASP A 27 31.19 14.73 -5.96
N PRO A 28 31.57 13.50 -5.56
CA PRO A 28 30.71 12.35 -5.77
C PRO A 28 29.32 12.73 -5.22
N PRO A 29 28.23 12.50 -5.97
CA PRO A 29 26.90 12.85 -5.49
C PRO A 29 26.74 12.24 -4.09
N PRO A 30 26.20 13.00 -3.12
CA PRO A 30 26.01 12.50 -1.77
C PRO A 30 25.32 11.14 -1.87
N ALA A 31 25.82 10.16 -1.11
CA ALA A 31 25.43 8.76 -1.16
C ALA A 31 23.93 8.62 -1.49
N GLY A 32 23.68 8.03 -2.65
CA GLY A 32 22.52 8.34 -3.49
C GLY A 32 21.18 8.28 -2.78
N GLN A 33 20.39 9.34 -2.98
CA GLN A 33 18.93 9.30 -2.94
C GLN A 33 18.45 8.22 -3.92
N ARG A 34 18.31 6.99 -3.44
CA ARG A 34 17.63 5.92 -4.17
C ARG A 34 16.14 6.22 -4.08
N SER A 35 15.65 7.12 -4.94
CA SER A 35 14.21 7.31 -5.08
C SER A 35 13.58 5.98 -5.46
N VAL A 36 12.76 5.43 -4.57
CA VAL A 36 11.99 4.22 -4.88
C VAL A 36 10.87 4.61 -5.82
N ASP A 37 10.80 3.94 -6.97
CA ASP A 37 9.63 4.02 -7.84
C ASP A 37 8.44 3.43 -7.07
N ALA A 38 7.37 4.21 -6.89
CA ALA A 38 6.21 3.77 -6.14
C ALA A 38 5.58 2.50 -6.73
N GLY A 39 5.73 2.27 -8.04
CA GLY A 39 5.32 1.03 -8.69
C GLY A 39 6.01 -0.23 -8.14
N GLN A 40 7.22 -0.11 -7.56
CA GLN A 40 7.93 -1.23 -6.92
C GLN A 40 7.39 -1.61 -5.53
N LEU A 41 6.64 -0.70 -4.89
CA LEU A 41 6.00 -0.95 -3.60
C LEU A 41 4.72 -1.78 -3.75
N ARG A 42 4.24 -1.89 -4.99
CA ARG A 42 3.02 -2.60 -5.34
C ARG A 42 3.13 -4.10 -5.01
N PRO A 43 2.27 -4.65 -4.13
CA PRO A 43 2.25 -6.08 -3.84
C PRO A 43 2.25 -6.97 -5.09
N GLN A 44 2.96 -8.09 -5.05
CA GLN A 44 3.01 -9.07 -6.15
C GLN A 44 2.33 -10.38 -5.75
N TRP A 45 1.04 -10.30 -5.42
CA TRP A 45 0.28 -11.43 -4.91
C TRP A 45 0.06 -12.55 -5.92
N GLN A 46 0.13 -13.77 -5.42
CA GLN A 46 -0.23 -15.00 -6.11
C GLN A 46 -1.30 -15.75 -5.31
N MET A 47 -2.07 -16.59 -6.01
CA MET A 47 -3.04 -17.45 -5.33
C MET A 47 -2.30 -18.41 -4.39
N GLY A 48 -2.75 -18.46 -3.14
CA GLY A 48 -2.13 -19.24 -2.07
C GLY A 48 -1.13 -18.46 -1.21
N ASP A 49 -0.75 -17.23 -1.58
CA ASP A 49 0.08 -16.38 -0.72
C ASP A 49 -0.64 -16.09 0.60
N GLN A 50 0.10 -16.15 1.70
CA GLN A 50 -0.38 -15.80 3.03
C GLN A 50 0.61 -14.90 3.74
N TRP A 51 0.12 -14.10 4.68
CA TRP A 51 0.96 -13.35 5.60
C TRP A 51 0.27 -13.17 6.93
N ILE A 52 1.07 -13.01 7.98
CA ILE A 52 0.59 -12.77 9.34
C ILE A 52 0.94 -11.36 9.74
N VAL A 53 -0.05 -10.64 10.22
CA VAL A 53 0.13 -9.34 10.86
C VAL A 53 -0.28 -9.41 12.32
N GLU A 54 0.38 -8.59 13.13
CA GLU A 54 0.07 -8.43 14.54
C GLU A 54 -0.48 -7.03 14.77
N THR A 55 -1.62 -6.92 15.48
CA THR A 55 -2.20 -5.65 15.89
C THR A 55 -2.12 -5.44 17.39
N VAL A 56 -1.84 -4.20 17.80
CA VAL A 56 -1.96 -3.74 19.18
C VAL A 56 -2.75 -2.44 19.19
N SER A 57 -3.81 -2.39 20.00
CA SER A 57 -4.73 -1.25 20.07
C SER A 57 -4.72 -0.59 21.44
N LEU A 58 -4.94 0.72 21.46
CA LEU A 58 -5.30 1.46 22.66
C LEU A 58 -6.77 1.19 23.00
N PRO A 59 -7.13 1.11 24.29
CA PRO A 59 -8.51 0.93 24.70
C PRO A 59 -9.37 2.10 24.23
N VAL A 60 -10.53 1.79 23.64
CA VAL A 60 -11.50 2.78 23.11
C VAL A 60 -12.14 3.62 24.23
N GLN A 61 -12.14 3.11 25.47
CA GLN A 61 -12.66 3.81 26.64
C GLN A 61 -11.60 3.94 27.73
N VAL A 62 -11.24 5.17 28.07
CA VAL A 62 -10.42 5.47 29.25
C VAL A 62 -11.32 5.36 30.47
N ARG A 63 -11.26 4.23 31.18
CA ARG A 63 -11.93 4.09 32.47
C ARG A 63 -11.07 4.76 33.54
N SER A 64 -11.45 6.00 33.87
CA SER A 64 -10.94 6.82 34.99
C SER A 64 -9.54 7.41 34.80
N ALA A 65 -9.39 8.69 35.17
CA ALA A 65 -8.09 9.36 35.24
C ALA A 65 -7.25 8.74 36.37
N GLY A 66 -6.23 7.97 36.02
CA GLY A 66 -5.30 7.39 37.00
C GLY A 66 -4.81 5.98 36.70
N ILE A 67 -5.49 5.23 35.83
CA ILE A 67 -5.01 3.93 35.36
C ILE A 67 -4.26 4.16 34.05
N ALA A 68 -2.97 3.83 34.04
CA ALA A 68 -2.17 3.85 32.81
C ALA A 68 -2.92 3.09 31.71
N GLN A 69 -3.05 3.68 30.52
CA GLN A 69 -3.70 3.04 29.38
C GLN A 69 -2.91 1.77 29.02
N ALA A 70 -3.36 0.63 29.52
CA ALA A 70 -2.79 -0.64 29.15
C ALA A 70 -3.15 -0.91 27.69
N LYS A 71 -2.14 -1.05 26.84
CA LYS A 71 -2.30 -1.53 25.47
C LYS A 71 -3.00 -2.89 25.50
N SER A 72 -3.80 -3.20 24.48
CA SER A 72 -4.32 -4.55 24.31
C SER A 72 -3.17 -5.56 24.23
N GLN A 73 -3.46 -6.82 24.56
CA GLN A 73 -2.58 -7.90 24.15
C GLN A 73 -2.45 -7.89 22.62
N PRO A 74 -1.29 -8.27 22.06
CA PRO A 74 -1.15 -8.43 20.63
C PRO A 74 -2.11 -9.48 20.09
N ILE A 75 -2.73 -9.18 18.94
CA ILE A 75 -3.67 -10.09 18.26
C ILE A 75 -3.08 -10.39 16.88
N ARG A 76 -2.97 -11.67 16.54
CA ARG A 76 -2.46 -12.09 15.23
C ARG A 76 -3.57 -12.36 14.24
N TRP A 77 -3.36 -11.90 13.01
CA TRP A 77 -4.31 -12.04 11.91
C TRP A 77 -3.59 -12.60 10.70
N GLN A 78 -4.17 -13.64 10.11
CA GLN A 78 -3.67 -14.19 8.86
C GLN A 78 -4.49 -13.65 7.70
N PHE A 79 -3.77 -13.16 6.70
CA PHE A 79 -4.28 -12.78 5.39
C PHE A 79 -3.94 -13.90 4.41
N ALA A 80 -4.87 -14.25 3.53
CA ALA A 80 -4.68 -15.30 2.53
C ALA A 80 -5.33 -14.93 1.20
N VAL A 81 -4.56 -15.01 0.10
CA VAL A 81 -5.07 -14.84 -1.27
C VAL A 81 -5.71 -16.15 -1.70
N GLN A 82 -7.02 -16.29 -1.49
CA GLN A 82 -7.71 -17.57 -1.65
C GLN A 82 -7.99 -17.93 -3.11
N LYS A 83 -8.57 -16.99 -3.85
CA LYS A 83 -9.02 -17.20 -5.23
C LYS A 83 -9.09 -15.90 -6.01
N TYR A 84 -9.26 -16.04 -7.32
CA TYR A 84 -9.72 -14.95 -8.18
C TYR A 84 -11.24 -14.94 -8.22
N GLU A 85 -11.84 -13.76 -8.15
CA GLU A 85 -13.29 -13.59 -8.19
C GLU A 85 -13.64 -12.30 -8.94
N LYS A 86 -14.69 -12.35 -9.77
CA LYS A 86 -15.18 -11.17 -10.47
C LYS A 86 -16.09 -10.35 -9.57
N VAL A 87 -15.79 -9.07 -9.42
CA VAL A 87 -16.61 -8.10 -8.67
C VAL A 87 -16.81 -6.87 -9.54
N VAL A 88 -18.08 -6.49 -9.77
CA VAL A 88 -18.45 -5.32 -10.59
C VAL A 88 -17.66 -5.26 -11.90
N SER A 89 -17.65 -6.39 -12.63
CA SER A 89 -16.95 -6.63 -13.91
C SER A 89 -15.42 -6.74 -13.90
N ASP A 90 -14.74 -6.47 -12.77
CA ASP A 90 -13.28 -6.57 -12.65
C ASP A 90 -12.83 -7.90 -12.03
N ASP A 91 -11.72 -8.47 -12.52
CA ASP A 91 -11.08 -9.62 -11.89
C ASP A 91 -10.33 -9.17 -10.63
N CYS A 92 -10.76 -9.66 -9.46
CA CYS A 92 -10.19 -9.29 -8.17
C CYS A 92 -9.44 -10.46 -7.51
N TYR A 93 -8.40 -10.12 -6.74
CA TYR A 93 -7.92 -10.99 -5.67
C TYR A 93 -8.95 -10.99 -4.56
N ARG A 94 -9.36 -12.18 -4.11
CA ARG A 94 -10.15 -12.33 -2.89
C ARG A 94 -9.22 -12.68 -1.73
N VAL A 95 -8.99 -11.71 -0.84
CA VAL A 95 -8.13 -11.86 0.33
C VAL A 95 -8.99 -12.11 1.56
N GLU A 96 -8.83 -13.27 2.19
CA GLU A 96 -9.46 -13.59 3.47
C GLU A 96 -8.58 -13.19 4.63
N ILE A 97 -9.20 -12.63 5.65
CA ILE A 97 -8.54 -12.23 6.87
C ILE A 97 -9.23 -12.90 8.05
N ARG A 98 -8.45 -13.66 8.81
CA ARG A 98 -8.91 -14.40 9.99
C ARG A 98 -8.03 -14.10 11.20
N CYS A 99 -8.66 -13.98 12.36
CA CYS A 99 -7.95 -13.93 13.64
C CYS A 99 -7.37 -15.32 13.94
N LEU A 100 -6.15 -15.36 14.48
CA LEU A 100 -5.49 -16.61 14.90
C LEU A 100 -5.67 -16.89 16.39
N GLU A 101 -6.35 -16.01 17.12
CA GLU A 101 -6.67 -16.20 18.53
C GLU A 101 -7.88 -17.12 18.70
N GLU A 102 -7.98 -17.79 19.84
CA GLU A 102 -9.05 -18.74 20.12
C GLU A 102 -10.44 -18.08 20.24
N GLY A 103 -11.49 -18.88 20.05
CA GLY A 103 -12.89 -18.46 20.16
C GLY A 103 -13.52 -17.98 18.85
N GLN A 104 -14.74 -17.47 18.93
CA GLN A 104 -15.46 -16.94 17.78
C GLN A 104 -14.98 -15.52 17.48
N GLN A 105 -14.33 -15.33 16.33
CA GLN A 105 -13.71 -14.07 15.92
C GLN A 105 -14.34 -13.55 14.62
N PRO A 106 -14.38 -12.22 14.41
CA PRO A 106 -14.92 -11.65 13.18
C PRO A 106 -14.02 -12.01 11.98
N THR A 107 -14.66 -12.31 10.85
CA THR A 107 -13.97 -12.52 9.58
C THR A 107 -14.09 -11.29 8.69
N THR A 108 -13.02 -10.99 7.94
CA THR A 108 -13.01 -9.93 6.94
C THR A 108 -12.57 -10.50 5.59
N VAL A 109 -13.18 -10.01 4.51
CA VAL A 109 -12.82 -10.34 3.13
C VAL A 109 -12.62 -9.05 2.34
N LEU A 110 -11.53 -8.99 1.59
CA LEU A 110 -11.23 -7.90 0.66
C LEU A 110 -11.30 -8.42 -0.78
N TRP A 111 -11.89 -7.62 -1.67
CA TRP A 111 -11.79 -7.81 -3.12
C TRP A 111 -10.99 -6.67 -3.71
N ILE A 112 -9.83 -7.01 -4.24
CA ILE A 112 -8.82 -6.05 -4.68
C ILE A 112 -8.55 -6.27 -6.16
N ASP A 113 -8.75 -5.23 -6.97
CA ASP A 113 -8.60 -5.34 -8.42
C ASP A 113 -7.18 -5.80 -8.80
N LYS A 114 -7.08 -6.80 -9.67
CA LYS A 114 -5.77 -7.36 -10.05
C LYS A 114 -4.90 -6.35 -10.77
N LYS A 115 -5.50 -5.47 -11.59
CA LYS A 115 -4.76 -4.57 -12.47
C LYS A 115 -4.30 -3.29 -11.79
N SER A 116 -5.09 -2.70 -10.90
CA SER A 116 -4.77 -1.46 -10.19
C SER A 116 -4.40 -1.66 -8.72
N GLN A 117 -4.79 -2.80 -8.11
CA GLN A 117 -4.74 -3.05 -6.68
C GLN A 117 -5.57 -2.11 -5.81
N ALA A 118 -6.53 -1.41 -6.41
CA ALA A 118 -7.52 -0.67 -5.66
C ALA A 118 -8.53 -1.63 -4.98
N LEU A 119 -8.94 -1.28 -3.77
CA LEU A 119 -9.99 -2.00 -3.05
C LEU A 119 -11.34 -1.75 -3.72
N LYS A 120 -11.97 -2.79 -4.25
CA LYS A 120 -13.28 -2.71 -4.92
C LYS A 120 -14.43 -2.99 -3.97
N GLN A 121 -14.21 -3.91 -3.04
CA GLN A 121 -15.21 -4.28 -2.06
C GLN A 121 -14.57 -4.80 -0.78
N MET A 122 -15.25 -4.58 0.33
CA MET A 122 -14.93 -5.18 1.61
C MET A 122 -16.18 -5.80 2.24
N GLN A 123 -16.00 -6.96 2.87
CA GLN A 123 -16.97 -7.53 3.80
C GLN A 123 -16.31 -7.71 5.15
N THR A 124 -16.97 -7.27 6.21
CA THR A 124 -16.45 -7.42 7.58
C THR A 124 -17.57 -7.81 8.52
N GLN A 125 -17.25 -8.64 9.51
CA GLN A 125 -18.16 -8.98 10.59
C GLN A 125 -17.97 -7.99 11.75
N ILE A 126 -19.07 -7.35 12.14
CA ILE A 126 -19.12 -6.52 13.35
C ILE A 126 -19.83 -7.27 14.48
N PRO A 127 -19.34 -7.17 15.72
CA PRO A 127 -20.01 -7.79 16.86
C PRO A 127 -21.37 -7.12 17.11
N VAL A 128 -22.38 -7.94 17.38
CA VAL A 128 -23.74 -7.53 17.76
C VAL A 128 -24.22 -8.40 18.92
N PRO A 129 -25.25 -8.00 19.69
CA PRO A 129 -25.82 -8.87 20.72
C PRO A 129 -26.18 -10.25 20.14
N GLY A 130 -25.59 -11.31 20.70
CA GLY A 130 -25.82 -12.69 20.27
C GLY A 130 -24.96 -13.21 19.11
N GLY A 131 -24.01 -12.43 18.57
CA GLY A 131 -23.08 -12.93 17.55
C GLY A 131 -22.45 -11.84 16.69
N PHE A 132 -22.44 -12.06 15.38
CA PHE A 132 -21.83 -11.17 14.40
C PHE A 132 -22.83 -10.83 13.29
N ARG A 133 -22.74 -9.60 12.79
CA ARG A 133 -23.44 -9.17 11.57
C ARG A 133 -22.42 -8.84 10.50
N THR A 134 -22.63 -9.34 9.29
CA THR A 134 -21.82 -8.96 8.12
C THR A 134 -22.26 -7.59 7.61
N VAL A 135 -21.29 -6.71 7.42
CA VAL A 135 -21.42 -5.43 6.71
C VAL A 135 -20.61 -5.55 5.43
N SER A 136 -21.18 -5.07 4.32
CA SER A 136 -20.53 -5.04 3.02
C SER A 136 -20.46 -3.60 2.54
N GLU A 137 -19.28 -3.21 2.04
CA GLU A 137 -19.02 -1.90 1.45
C GLU A 137 -18.41 -2.10 0.07
N SER A 138 -18.95 -1.40 -0.93
CA SER A 138 -18.41 -1.36 -2.29
C SER A 138 -17.85 0.03 -2.59
N TYR A 139 -16.71 0.08 -3.27
CA TYR A 139 -16.00 1.32 -3.56
C TYR A 139 -16.04 1.61 -5.06
N GLU A 140 -16.63 2.75 -5.42
CA GLU A 140 -16.73 3.24 -6.78
C GLU A 140 -15.76 4.42 -6.96
N PHE A 141 -15.08 4.47 -8.11
CA PHE A 141 -14.09 5.50 -8.37
C PHE A 141 -14.50 6.42 -9.52
N ALA A 142 -14.25 7.71 -9.35
CA ALA A 142 -14.61 8.73 -10.34
C ALA A 142 -13.95 8.43 -11.69
N SER A 143 -14.77 8.38 -12.75
CA SER A 143 -14.32 8.10 -14.12
C SER A 143 -13.50 6.80 -14.27
N GLY A 144 -13.69 5.84 -13.35
CA GLY A 144 -12.96 4.57 -13.33
C GLY A 144 -11.48 4.69 -12.92
N GLN A 145 -11.02 5.87 -12.49
CA GLN A 145 -9.64 6.05 -12.03
C GLN A 145 -9.48 5.48 -10.62
N PRO A 146 -8.62 4.48 -10.39
CA PRO A 146 -8.47 3.89 -9.07
C PRO A 146 -8.02 4.93 -8.03
N SER A 147 -8.48 4.77 -6.79
CA SER A 147 -8.16 5.65 -5.66
C SER A 147 -7.67 4.82 -4.46
N PRO A 148 -6.83 5.40 -3.58
CA PRO A 148 -6.58 4.81 -2.26
C PRO A 148 -7.88 4.75 -1.46
N VAL A 149 -8.00 3.76 -0.58
CA VAL A 149 -9.19 3.57 0.27
C VAL A 149 -8.77 3.47 1.73
N LEU A 150 -9.35 4.34 2.56
CA LEU A 150 -9.36 4.16 4.01
C LEU A 150 -10.59 3.36 4.37
N SER A 151 -10.35 2.13 4.83
CA SER A 151 -11.40 1.24 5.30
C SER A 151 -12.16 1.86 6.48
N PRO A 152 -13.45 1.53 6.68
CA PRO A 152 -14.19 1.96 7.86
C PRO A 152 -13.51 1.46 9.15
N ILE A 153 -13.98 1.94 10.30
CA ILE A 153 -13.38 1.62 11.60
C ILE A 153 -13.41 0.10 11.82
N SER A 154 -12.26 -0.51 11.61
CA SER A 154 -12.02 -1.94 11.74
C SER A 154 -10.90 -2.12 12.75
N ALA A 155 -10.95 -3.21 13.52
CA ALA A 155 -9.86 -3.60 14.43
C ALA A 155 -8.52 -3.79 13.67
N LEU A 156 -8.61 -4.00 12.36
CA LEU A 156 -7.50 -4.11 11.43
C LEU A 156 -7.35 -2.83 10.59
N PRO A 157 -6.14 -2.25 10.47
CA PRO A 157 -5.89 -1.25 9.44
C PRO A 157 -5.80 -1.95 8.08
N VAL A 158 -6.94 -2.10 7.40
CA VAL A 158 -7.05 -2.63 6.01
C VAL A 158 -7.04 -1.52 4.97
N ASP A 159 -6.36 -0.42 5.31
CA ASP A 159 -6.23 0.77 4.47
C ASP A 159 -5.28 0.50 3.30
N LEU A 160 -5.74 0.75 2.08
CA LEU A 160 -5.03 0.38 0.85
C LEU A 160 -4.62 1.64 0.08
N PRO A 161 -3.31 1.93 -0.02
CA PRO A 161 -2.81 3.03 -0.83
C PRO A 161 -2.85 2.69 -2.31
N LEU A 162 -2.72 3.72 -3.15
CA LEU A 162 -2.57 3.57 -4.59
C LEU A 162 -1.11 3.78 -4.99
N PHE A 163 -0.49 2.76 -5.56
CA PHE A 163 0.87 2.84 -6.10
C PHE A 163 0.83 2.99 -7.61
N GLN A 164 1.16 4.19 -8.10
CA GLN A 164 1.33 4.49 -9.52
C GLN A 164 2.81 4.48 -9.88
N SER A 165 3.16 3.98 -11.08
CA SER A 165 4.54 4.00 -11.56
C SER A 165 5.07 5.43 -11.68
N GLY A 166 6.35 5.62 -11.33
CA GLY A 166 7.04 6.91 -11.34
C GLY A 166 7.38 7.42 -9.94
N GLN A 167 7.95 8.63 -9.88
CA GLN A 167 8.20 9.29 -8.60
C GLN A 167 6.90 9.91 -8.09
N SER A 168 6.26 9.27 -7.11
CA SER A 168 5.17 9.84 -6.34
C SER A 168 5.73 10.89 -5.37
N LYS A 169 6.18 12.04 -5.89
CA LYS A 169 6.60 13.17 -5.07
C LYS A 169 5.39 14.06 -4.77
N GLY A 170 5.13 14.27 -3.49
CA GLY A 170 4.13 15.21 -3.00
C GLY A 170 2.81 14.58 -2.57
N SER A 171 1.91 15.44 -2.12
CA SER A 171 0.56 15.07 -1.72
C SER A 171 -0.38 15.07 -2.93
N GLN A 172 -1.15 14.01 -3.08
CA GLN A 172 -2.16 13.84 -4.12
C GLN A 172 -3.54 13.66 -3.49
N THR A 173 -4.57 14.26 -4.10
CA THR A 173 -5.95 14.15 -3.64
C THR A 173 -6.74 13.23 -4.57
N PHE A 174 -7.52 12.35 -3.97
CA PHE A 174 -8.36 11.37 -4.65
C PHE A 174 -9.77 11.41 -4.10
N THR A 175 -10.71 10.95 -4.90
CA THR A 175 -12.10 10.76 -4.48
C THR A 175 -12.58 9.35 -4.77
N TYR A 176 -13.51 8.87 -3.95
CA TYR A 176 -14.26 7.63 -4.18
C TYR A 176 -15.60 7.72 -3.47
N GLU A 177 -16.55 6.90 -3.92
CA GLU A 177 -17.82 6.69 -3.23
C GLU A 177 -17.79 5.34 -2.54
N ALA A 178 -18.17 5.28 -1.27
CA ALA A 178 -18.44 4.02 -0.59
C ALA A 178 -19.95 3.81 -0.47
N ASN A 179 -20.41 2.64 -0.89
CA ASN A 179 -21.82 2.26 -0.82
C ASN A 179 -21.96 1.11 0.17
N VAL A 180 -22.75 1.31 1.23
CA VAL A 180 -23.08 0.27 2.21
C VAL A 180 -24.34 -0.45 1.74
N GLY A 181 -24.26 -1.76 1.46
CA GLY A 181 -25.38 -2.49 0.87
C GLY A 181 -25.06 -3.96 0.62
N ALA A 182 -25.96 -4.70 -0.03
CA ALA A 182 -25.68 -6.08 -0.40
C ALA A 182 -24.53 -6.16 -1.42
N ALA A 183 -23.67 -7.18 -1.28
CA ALA A 183 -22.54 -7.38 -2.18
C ALA A 183 -22.97 -7.45 -3.64
N GLY A 184 -22.31 -6.68 -4.51
CA GLY A 184 -22.46 -6.79 -5.96
C GLY A 184 -23.70 -6.12 -6.58
N THR A 185 -24.49 -5.38 -5.80
CA THR A 185 -25.67 -4.65 -6.32
C THR A 185 -25.83 -3.31 -5.63
N LYS A 186 -25.82 -2.21 -6.40
CA LYS A 186 -26.29 -0.89 -5.95
C LYS A 186 -27.81 -0.90 -6.06
N ALA A 187 -28.51 -1.12 -4.95
CA ALA A 187 -29.96 -1.07 -4.92
C ALA A 187 -30.45 0.38 -4.97
N VAL A 188 -31.63 0.60 -5.54
CA VAL A 188 -32.30 1.90 -5.49
C VAL A 188 -32.61 2.21 -4.02
N GLY A 189 -31.95 3.23 -3.47
CA GLY A 189 -32.05 3.61 -2.05
C GLY A 189 -30.79 3.35 -1.22
N ASP A 190 -29.75 2.74 -1.79
CA ASP A 190 -28.48 2.57 -1.09
C ASP A 190 -27.81 3.92 -0.78
N LEU A 191 -27.30 4.03 0.43
CA LEU A 191 -26.63 5.23 0.92
C LEU A 191 -25.16 5.21 0.48
N GLY A 192 -24.84 6.05 -0.51
CA GLY A 192 -23.48 6.32 -0.95
C GLY A 192 -22.88 7.51 -0.20
N PHE A 193 -21.64 7.38 0.25
CA PHE A 193 -20.87 8.47 0.82
C PHE A 193 -19.67 8.79 -0.06
N ALA A 194 -19.58 10.04 -0.51
CA ALA A 194 -18.40 10.53 -1.20
C ALA A 194 -17.31 10.88 -0.19
N TYR A 195 -16.09 10.44 -0.47
CA TYR A 195 -14.92 10.69 0.36
C TYR A 195 -13.80 11.30 -0.45
N GLU A 196 -13.10 12.25 0.18
CA GLU A 196 -11.83 12.79 -0.30
C GLU A 196 -10.69 12.20 0.55
N ILE A 197 -9.66 11.66 -0.10
CA ILE A 197 -8.44 11.17 0.53
C ILE A 197 -7.24 11.92 -0.03
N GLN A 198 -6.38 12.37 0.87
CA GLN A 198 -5.03 12.80 0.55
C GLN A 198 -4.05 11.65 0.78
N GLN A 199 -3.20 11.38 -0.20
CA GLN A 199 -2.10 10.43 -0.10
C GLN A 199 -0.77 11.15 -0.32
N GLU A 200 0.17 10.96 0.60
CA GLU A 200 1.54 11.43 0.50
C GLU A 200 2.48 10.23 0.57
N ILE A 201 3.46 10.16 -0.33
CA ILE A 201 4.48 9.10 -0.34
C ILE A 201 5.85 9.78 -0.19
N VAL A 202 6.57 9.43 0.87
CA VAL A 202 7.88 10.01 1.20
C VAL A 202 8.88 8.93 1.58
N GLU A 203 10.14 9.14 1.26
CA GLU A 203 11.21 8.25 1.71
C GLU A 203 11.33 8.30 3.24
N ALA A 204 11.41 7.14 3.88
CA ALA A 204 11.56 7.02 5.32
C ALA A 204 13.03 6.74 5.67
N GLN A 205 13.58 7.51 6.62
CA GLN A 205 14.93 7.27 7.10
C GLN A 205 14.99 5.98 7.94
N PRO A 206 15.92 5.05 7.68
CA PRO A 206 16.00 3.78 8.41
C PRO A 206 16.02 3.92 9.94
N ASP A 207 16.74 4.92 10.45
CA ASP A 207 16.86 5.18 11.88
C ASP A 207 15.53 5.59 12.54
N GLN A 208 14.61 6.19 11.77
CA GLN A 208 13.29 6.59 12.26
C GLN A 208 12.29 5.42 12.30
N VAL A 209 12.63 4.28 11.67
CA VAL A 209 11.69 3.16 11.51
C VAL A 209 12.16 1.85 12.15
N LYS A 210 13.45 1.73 12.53
CA LYS A 210 14.04 0.52 13.12
C LYS A 210 13.31 0.01 14.36
N GLY A 211 12.78 0.91 15.20
CA GLY A 211 12.01 0.55 16.41
C GLY A 211 10.52 0.27 16.18
N LEU A 212 10.02 0.41 14.96
CA LEU A 212 8.58 0.28 14.65
C LEU A 212 8.23 -1.07 14.01
N VAL A 213 9.19 -1.72 13.35
CA VAL A 213 8.97 -2.98 12.64
C VAL A 213 9.28 -4.18 13.53
N ALA A 214 8.77 -5.36 13.17
CA ALA A 214 9.12 -6.61 13.85
C ALA A 214 10.60 -6.99 13.58
N GLU A 215 11.22 -7.74 14.51
CA GLU A 215 12.65 -8.08 14.46
C GLU A 215 13.05 -8.78 13.16
N GLY A 216 12.20 -9.65 12.62
CA GLY A 216 12.41 -10.33 11.33
C GLY A 216 12.56 -9.38 10.14
N PHE A 217 11.91 -8.21 10.18
CA PHE A 217 12.01 -7.17 9.16
C PHE A 217 13.01 -6.06 9.51
N ALA A 218 13.42 -5.93 10.77
CA ALA A 218 14.40 -4.94 11.18
C ALA A 218 15.73 -5.10 10.43
N LYS A 219 16.14 -6.35 10.16
CA LYS A 219 17.36 -6.67 9.38
C LYS A 219 17.20 -6.34 7.89
N SER A 220 15.99 -6.35 7.33
CA SER A 220 15.77 -6.00 5.92
C SER A 220 15.79 -4.49 5.68
N LEU A 221 15.63 -3.65 6.72
CA LEU A 221 15.72 -2.19 6.63
C LEU A 221 17.09 -1.69 6.16
N GLU A 222 18.15 -2.43 6.45
CA GLU A 222 19.53 -2.06 6.08
C GLU A 222 19.79 -2.27 4.58
N ASN A 223 19.02 -3.15 3.93
CA ASN A 223 19.25 -3.59 2.56
C ASN A 223 18.14 -3.17 1.58
N LYS A 224 16.94 -2.85 2.08
CA LYS A 224 15.79 -2.45 1.27
C LYS A 224 15.29 -1.09 1.71
N PRO A 225 15.11 -0.15 0.77
CA PRO A 225 14.58 1.17 1.10
C PRO A 225 13.16 1.04 1.67
N VAL A 226 12.82 1.93 2.58
CA VAL A 226 11.51 2.01 3.23
C VAL A 226 10.86 3.30 2.79
N VAL A 227 9.60 3.20 2.41
CA VAL A 227 8.79 4.35 2.00
C VAL A 227 7.65 4.50 2.99
N GLU A 228 7.45 5.71 3.48
CA GLU A 228 6.29 6.07 4.27
C GLU A 228 5.17 6.54 3.36
N VAL A 229 4.00 5.94 3.54
CA VAL A 229 2.75 6.34 2.90
C VAL A 229 1.84 6.90 3.99
N LYS A 230 1.42 8.15 3.82
CA LYS A 230 0.44 8.81 4.68
C LYS A 230 -0.86 8.93 3.94
N LEU A 231 -1.92 8.43 4.54
CA LEU A 231 -3.29 8.57 4.05
C LEU A 231 -4.06 9.44 5.02
N LYS A 232 -4.78 10.44 4.52
CA LYS A 232 -5.52 11.39 5.34
C LYS A 232 -6.93 11.62 4.78
N ARG A 233 -7.91 11.51 5.66
CA ARG A 233 -9.28 12.02 5.52
C ARG A 233 -9.50 13.12 6.55
N PHE A 234 -10.64 13.79 6.48
CA PHE A 234 -10.99 14.87 7.43
C PHE A 234 -10.99 14.41 8.90
N ASP A 235 -11.33 13.14 9.15
CA ASP A 235 -11.52 12.55 10.47
C ASP A 235 -10.44 11.55 10.89
N ARG A 236 -9.58 11.12 9.96
CA ARG A 236 -8.63 10.03 10.20
C ARG A 236 -7.33 10.24 9.43
N GLN A 237 -6.23 9.84 10.05
CA GLN A 237 -4.93 9.73 9.41
C GLN A 237 -4.36 8.33 9.64
N VAL A 238 -3.71 7.80 8.61
CA VAL A 238 -3.02 6.51 8.65
C VAL A 238 -1.61 6.72 8.15
N ARG A 239 -0.65 6.15 8.87
CA ARG A 239 0.76 6.07 8.49
C ARG A 239 1.08 4.62 8.17
N GLN A 240 1.74 4.36 7.06
CA GLN A 240 2.17 3.03 6.66
C GLN A 240 3.64 3.08 6.23
N LEU A 241 4.38 2.02 6.53
CA LEU A 241 5.75 1.82 6.05
C LEU A 241 5.76 0.64 5.10
N TRP A 242 6.26 0.86 3.90
CA TRP A 242 6.29 -0.10 2.81
C TRP A 242 7.72 -0.41 2.38
N GLN A 243 7.95 -1.68 2.03
CA GLN A 243 9.19 -2.13 1.43
C GLN A 243 8.89 -2.87 0.12
N PRO A 244 9.73 -2.73 -0.92
CA PRO A 244 9.57 -3.49 -2.16
C PRO A 244 9.54 -5.00 -1.93
N GLY A 245 8.61 -5.66 -2.63
CA GLY A 245 8.43 -7.11 -2.60
C GLY A 245 7.70 -7.65 -1.36
N GLN A 246 7.19 -6.79 -0.47
CA GLN A 246 6.33 -7.23 0.63
C GLN A 246 4.86 -7.27 0.20
N PRO A 247 4.05 -8.21 0.73
CA PRO A 247 2.64 -8.33 0.37
C PRO A 247 1.75 -7.30 1.08
N TRP A 248 2.28 -6.62 2.10
CA TRP A 248 1.56 -5.73 3.01
C TRP A 248 2.56 -4.70 3.60
N PRO A 249 2.13 -3.55 4.15
CA PRO A 249 3.03 -2.67 4.86
C PRO A 249 3.70 -3.42 6.02
N VAL A 250 5.00 -3.18 6.19
CA VAL A 250 5.77 -3.75 7.31
C VAL A 250 5.35 -3.14 8.66
N TYR A 251 4.75 -1.95 8.62
CA TYR A 251 4.14 -1.28 9.76
C TYR A 251 2.98 -0.39 9.31
N SER A 252 1.93 -0.30 10.12
CA SER A 252 0.86 0.68 9.97
C SER A 252 0.38 1.20 11.31
N SER A 253 -0.07 2.45 11.37
CA SER A 253 -0.73 3.05 12.52
C SER A 253 -1.81 4.03 12.09
N ASN A 254 -2.96 4.00 12.77
CA ASN A 254 -4.05 4.97 12.62
C ASN A 254 -4.23 5.86 13.86
N GLY A 255 -3.23 5.90 14.75
CA GLY A 255 -3.25 6.64 16.01
C GLY A 255 -3.78 5.86 17.21
N THR A 256 -4.68 4.88 16.99
CA THR A 256 -5.23 4.04 18.08
C THR A 256 -4.77 2.60 17.98
N THR A 257 -4.64 2.07 16.77
CA THR A 257 -4.16 0.72 16.48
C THR A 257 -2.85 0.80 15.71
N THR A 258 -1.89 -0.01 16.13
CA THR A 258 -0.67 -0.30 15.38
C THR A 258 -0.75 -1.70 14.81
N CYS A 259 -0.19 -1.91 13.63
CA CYS A 259 -0.14 -3.17 12.92
C CYS A 259 1.29 -3.39 12.40
N ARG A 260 1.81 -4.61 12.54
CA ARG A 260 3.14 -5.01 12.07
C ARG A 260 3.05 -6.28 11.25
N LEU A 261 3.75 -6.32 10.12
CA LEU A 261 3.96 -7.57 9.39
C LEU A 261 4.93 -8.45 10.18
N ILE A 262 4.52 -9.69 10.46
CA ILE A 262 5.29 -10.64 11.28
C ILE A 262 5.88 -11.74 10.40
N GLU A 263 5.10 -12.23 9.45
CA GLU A 263 5.50 -13.38 8.62
C GLU A 263 4.91 -13.26 7.22
N VAL A 264 5.67 -13.72 6.22
CA VAL A 264 5.22 -13.88 4.83
C VAL A 264 5.42 -15.34 4.45
N ILE A 265 4.36 -15.97 3.98
CA ILE A 265 4.28 -17.38 3.62
C ILE A 265 3.89 -17.43 2.13
N PRO A 266 4.88 -17.48 1.22
CA PRO A 266 4.60 -17.53 -0.22
C PRO A 266 3.80 -18.78 -0.59
N ALA A 267 3.00 -18.69 -1.66
CA ALA A 267 2.36 -19.86 -2.24
C ALA A 267 3.42 -20.93 -2.57
N GLU A 268 3.15 -22.19 -2.22
CA GLU A 268 3.99 -23.29 -2.67
C GLU A 268 4.00 -23.29 -4.20
N LYS A 269 5.19 -23.15 -4.79
CA LYS A 269 5.38 -23.43 -6.21
C LYS A 269 5.04 -24.90 -6.39
N LYS A 270 3.85 -25.19 -6.90
CA LYS A 270 3.55 -26.53 -7.40
C LYS A 270 4.62 -26.82 -8.46
N SER A 271 5.57 -27.70 -8.13
CA SER A 271 6.49 -28.29 -9.08
C SER A 271 5.63 -28.93 -10.16
N GLN A 272 5.56 -28.29 -11.33
CA GLN A 272 4.97 -28.88 -12.52
C GLN A 272 5.82 -30.05 -13.01
#